data_AF-A0AAE4M6D3-F1
#
_entry.id   AF-A0AAE4M6D3-F1
#
_cell.length_a   1.000
_cell.length_b   1.000
_cell.length_c   1.000
_cell.angle_alpha   90.00
_cell.angle_beta   90.00
_cell.angle_gamma   90.00
#
_symmetry.space_group_name_H-M   'P 1'
#
loop_
_entity.id
_entity.type
_entity.pdbx_description
1 polymer ?
#
loop_
_entity_poly.entity_id
_entity_poly.type
_entity_poly.pdbx_seq_one_letter_code
_entity_poly.pdbx_strand_id
1 'polypeptide(L)'
;MPLLEYILLSVLGVLICHYFSGFYSKKNNIIAFLGYLFILGNFGGQHYNVLFNKEFVGNWLFFIETNNSYYTDTYRFVAMLFLFLTTLTLPPSKFGKLFKRISRRS
;
A
#
# COMPACT_ATOMS: atom_id res chain seq x y z
N MET A 1 -8.23 15.56 -7.96
CA MET A 1 -6.84 15.58 -7.46
C MET A 1 -5.84 15.56 -8.62
N PRO A 2 -4.82 16.43 -8.67
CA PRO A 2 -3.76 16.43 -9.69
C PRO A 2 -2.89 15.15 -9.66
N LEU A 3 -2.37 14.75 -10.83
CA LEU A 3 -1.57 13.52 -10.98
C LEU A 3 -0.27 13.57 -10.18
N LEU A 4 0.39 14.73 -10.15
CA LEU A 4 1.61 14.92 -9.38
C LEU A 4 1.37 14.73 -7.88
N GLU A 5 0.28 15.30 -7.37
CA GLU A 5 -0.13 15.11 -5.97
C GLU A 5 -0.38 13.64 -5.67
N TYR A 6 -1.01 12.92 -6.60
CA TYR A 6 -1.24 11.47 -6.49
C TYR A 6 0.06 10.70 -6.37
N ILE A 7 1.01 10.98 -7.25
CA ILE A 7 2.32 10.32 -7.23
C ILE A 7 3.06 10.61 -5.92
N LEU A 8 3.11 11.88 -5.48
CA LEU A 8 3.80 12.26 -4.25
C LEU A 8 3.20 11.58 -3.01
N LEU A 9 1.87 11.57 -2.88
CA LEU A 9 1.20 10.88 -1.78
C LEU A 9 1.41 9.36 -1.85
N SER A 10 1.40 8.77 -3.05
CA SER A 10 1.65 7.35 -3.22
C SER A 10 3.08 6.96 -2.82
N VAL A 11 4.08 7.78 -3.17
CA VAL A 11 5.48 7.58 -2.74
C VAL A 11 5.58 7.64 -1.22
N LEU A 12 4.98 8.65 -0.58
CA LEU A 12 4.93 8.76 0.88
C LEU A 12 4.28 7.53 1.51
N GLY A 13 3.15 7.08 0.96
CA GLY A 13 2.45 5.88 1.40
C GLY A 13 3.32 4.64 1.39
N VAL A 14 4.06 4.40 0.30
CA VAL A 14 5.00 3.28 0.19
C VAL A 14 6.13 3.38 1.21
N LEU A 15 6.72 4.57 1.40
CA LEU A 15 7.80 4.77 2.37
C LEU A 15 7.32 4.51 3.81
N ILE A 16 6.14 5.02 4.18
CA ILE A 16 5.55 4.78 5.49
C ILE A 16 5.25 3.29 5.67
N CYS A 17 4.64 2.64 4.67
CA CYS A 17 4.32 1.21 4.71
C CYS A 17 5.60 0.36 4.90
N HIS A 18 6.67 0.70 4.17
CA HIS A 18 7.98 0.06 4.31
C HIS A 18 8.59 0.26 5.70
N TYR A 19 8.52 1.48 6.26
CA TYR A 19 9.01 1.78 7.60
C TYR A 19 8.31 0.94 8.67
N PHE A 20 6.97 0.90 8.67
CA PHE A 20 6.19 0.12 9.62
C PHE A 20 6.43 -1.39 9.45
N SER A 21 6.52 -1.88 8.21
CA SER A 21 6.87 -3.27 7.91
C SER A 21 8.23 -3.67 8.48
N GLY A 22 9.26 -2.84 8.31
CA GLY A 22 10.59 -3.05 8.87
C GLY A 22 10.59 -2.98 10.40
N PHE A 23 9.86 -2.03 10.98
CA PHE A 23 9.74 -1.88 12.42
C PHE A 23 9.03 -3.08 13.08
N TYR A 24 7.93 -3.55 12.48
CA TYR A 24 7.26 -4.79 12.89
C TYR A 24 8.20 -5.99 12.78
N SER A 25 8.92 -6.13 11.65
CA SER A 25 9.82 -7.27 11.43
C SER A 25 10.95 -7.35 12.46
N LYS A 26 11.45 -6.20 12.96
CA LYS A 26 12.52 -6.15 13.97
C LYS A 26 12.04 -6.34 15.39
N LYS A 27 10.92 -5.69 15.77
CA LYS A 27 10.45 -5.67 17.17
C LYS A 27 9.31 -6.64 17.47
N ASN A 28 8.69 -7.24 16.45
CA ASN A 28 7.50 -8.08 16.56
C ASN A 28 6.40 -7.44 17.43
N ASN A 29 6.26 -6.11 17.34
CA ASN A 29 5.34 -5.33 18.14
C ASN A 29 3.98 -5.24 17.44
N ILE A 30 2.89 -5.56 18.15
CA ILE A 30 1.53 -5.53 17.62
C ILE A 30 1.08 -4.14 17.18
N ILE A 31 1.51 -3.08 17.87
CA ILE A 31 1.17 -1.69 17.50
C ILE A 31 1.78 -1.35 16.14
N ALA A 32 3.01 -1.83 15.89
CA ALA A 32 3.66 -1.66 14.59
C ALA A 32 2.92 -2.39 13.47
N PHE A 33 2.41 -3.59 13.76
CA PHE A 33 1.62 -4.38 12.82
C PHE A 33 0.27 -3.71 12.51
N LEU A 34 -0.42 -3.20 13.53
CA LEU A 34 -1.67 -2.47 13.36
C LEU A 34 -1.46 -1.18 12.55
N GLY A 35 -0.38 -0.43 12.84
CA GLY A 35 0.01 0.73 12.04
C GLY A 35 0.30 0.36 10.59
N TYR A 36 1.03 -0.73 10.36
CA TYR A 36 1.27 -1.27 9.02
C TYR A 36 -0.05 -1.60 8.29
N LEU A 37 -0.96 -2.35 8.91
CA LEU A 37 -2.24 -2.72 8.32
C LEU A 37 -3.11 -1.50 8.01
N PHE A 38 -3.12 -0.51 8.89
CA PHE A 38 -3.87 0.73 8.69
C PHE A 38 -3.36 1.48 7.44
N ILE A 39 -2.04 1.65 7.31
CA ILE A 39 -1.43 2.32 6.16
C ILE A 39 -1.64 1.50 4.88
N LEU A 40 -1.44 0.18 4.94
CA LEU A 40 -1.67 -0.74 3.82
C LEU A 40 -3.12 -0.66 3.33
N GLY A 41 -4.09 -0.69 4.24
CA GLY A 41 -5.52 -0.62 3.90
C GLY A 41 -5.90 0.71 3.25
N ASN A 42 -5.41 1.84 3.78
CA ASN A 42 -5.71 3.15 3.23
C ASN A 42 -5.05 3.37 1.85
N PHE A 43 -3.74 3.17 1.73
CA PHE A 43 -3.03 3.40 0.47
C PHE A 43 -3.31 2.31 -0.57
N GLY A 44 -3.22 1.03 -0.16
CA GLY A 44 -3.54 -0.10 -1.03
C GLY A 44 -5.01 -0.08 -1.48
N GLY A 45 -5.93 0.27 -0.58
CA GLY A 45 -7.35 0.46 -0.91
C GLY A 45 -7.55 1.57 -1.94
N GLN A 46 -6.88 2.72 -1.78
CA GLN A 46 -6.97 3.81 -2.75
C GLN A 46 -6.41 3.41 -4.12
N HIS A 47 -5.23 2.78 -4.17
CA HIS A 47 -4.65 2.32 -5.43
C HIS A 47 -5.53 1.25 -6.11
N TYR A 48 -6.11 0.35 -5.33
CA TYR A 48 -7.08 -0.62 -5.81
C TYR A 48 -8.32 0.07 -6.41
N ASN A 49 -8.89 1.04 -5.69
CA ASN A 49 -10.10 1.74 -6.11
C ASN A 49 -9.87 2.51 -7.42
N VAL A 50 -8.75 3.22 -7.51
CA VAL A 50 -8.35 3.90 -8.75
C VAL A 50 -8.13 2.89 -9.88
N LEU A 51 -7.44 1.78 -9.62
CA LEU A 51 -7.13 0.80 -10.67
C LEU A 51 -8.39 0.11 -11.25
N PHE A 52 -9.29 -0.35 -10.38
CA PHE A 52 -10.42 -1.21 -10.75
C PHE A 52 -11.76 -0.49 -10.82
N ASN A 53 -12.06 0.37 -9.84
CA ASN A 53 -13.37 1.03 -9.72
C ASN A 53 -13.38 2.42 -10.36
N LYS A 54 -12.21 2.91 -10.79
CA LYS A 54 -12.03 4.19 -11.51
C LYS A 54 -12.43 5.42 -10.68
N GLU A 55 -12.37 5.29 -9.37
CA GLU A 55 -12.78 6.32 -8.43
C GLU A 55 -11.72 6.52 -7.35
N PHE A 56 -11.66 7.74 -6.83
CA PHE A 56 -10.90 8.04 -5.62
C PHE A 56 -11.86 7.91 -4.43
N VAL A 57 -11.43 7.27 -3.35
CA VAL A 57 -12.18 7.36 -2.10
C VAL A 57 -12.13 8.82 -1.66
N GLY A 58 -13.32 9.42 -1.50
CA GLY A 58 -13.49 10.86 -1.22
C GLY A 58 -12.66 11.37 -0.05
N ASN A 59 -12.48 10.54 0.98
CA ASN A 59 -11.72 10.83 2.20
C ASN A 59 -10.45 9.98 2.27
N TRP A 60 -9.45 10.26 1.43
CA TRP A 60 -8.18 9.53 1.53
C TRP A 60 -7.45 9.92 2.81
N LEU A 61 -7.13 8.93 3.66
CA LEU A 61 -6.53 9.12 5.00
C LEU A 61 -7.33 10.08 5.91
N PHE A 62 -8.64 10.24 5.70
CA PHE A 62 -9.51 11.14 6.48
C PHE A 62 -9.23 12.65 6.35
N PHE A 63 -8.21 13.08 5.59
CA PHE A 63 -7.82 14.49 5.51
C PHE A 63 -7.75 15.05 4.08
N ILE A 64 -7.74 14.18 3.06
CA ILE A 64 -7.57 14.61 1.67
C ILE A 64 -8.91 14.47 0.95
N GLU A 65 -9.59 15.61 0.77
CA GLU A 65 -10.80 15.69 -0.03
C GLU A 65 -10.47 15.55 -1.51
N THR A 66 -10.88 14.44 -2.11
CA THR A 66 -10.72 14.24 -3.55
C THR A 66 -11.98 14.69 -4.28
N ASN A 67 -12.08 15.99 -4.55
CA ASN A 67 -13.15 16.51 -5.42
C ASN A 67 -12.95 15.98 -6.86
N ASN A 68 -13.96 15.25 -7.34
CA ASN A 68 -14.14 14.68 -8.68
C ASN A 68 -12.91 14.81 -9.60
N SER A 69 -12.00 13.85 -9.50
CA SER A 69 -10.86 13.74 -10.41
C SER A 69 -11.33 13.14 -11.74
N TYR A 70 -11.02 13.80 -12.86
CA TYR A 70 -11.06 13.14 -14.16
C TYR A 70 -10.10 11.94 -14.14
N TYR A 71 -10.67 10.76 -14.25
CA TYR A 71 -9.93 9.52 -14.32
C TYR A 71 -9.37 9.32 -15.73
N THR A 72 -8.08 9.02 -15.83
CA THR A 72 -7.40 8.69 -17.10
C THR A 72 -6.67 7.36 -16.97
N ASP A 73 -6.36 6.70 -18.08
CA ASP A 73 -5.57 5.48 -18.07
C ASP A 73 -4.17 5.68 -17.45
N THR A 74 -3.65 6.91 -17.43
CA THR A 74 -2.43 7.26 -16.71
C THR A 74 -2.56 7.03 -15.21
N TYR A 75 -3.68 7.42 -14.59
CA TYR A 75 -3.91 7.15 -13.16
C TYR A 75 -3.96 5.65 -12.86
N ARG A 76 -4.49 4.85 -13.78
CA ARG A 76 -4.53 3.38 -13.65
C ARG A 76 -3.15 2.78 -13.63
N PHE A 77 -2.33 3.18 -14.59
CA PHE A 77 -0.97 2.69 -14.69
C PHE A 77 -0.18 3.03 -13.44
N VAL A 78 -0.30 4.28 -12.97
CA VAL A 78 0.35 4.74 -11.74
C VAL A 78 -0.19 3.98 -10.52
N ALA A 79 -1.51 3.82 -10.40
CA ALA A 79 -2.14 3.07 -9.31
C ALA A 79 -1.70 1.60 -9.29
N MET A 80 -1.57 0.96 -10.46
CA MET A 80 -1.05 -0.40 -10.59
C MET A 80 0.38 -0.47 -10.06
N LEU A 81 1.27 0.42 -10.51
CA LEU A 81 2.65 0.46 -10.05
C LEU A 81 2.73 0.61 -8.52
N PHE A 82 1.98 1.56 -7.95
CA PHE A 82 2.00 1.77 -6.52
C PHE A 82 1.35 0.64 -5.73
N LEU A 83 0.28 0.02 -6.23
CA LEU A 83 -0.31 -1.17 -5.62
C LEU A 83 0.71 -2.33 -5.53
N PHE A 84 1.47 -2.56 -6.61
CA PHE A 84 2.59 -3.52 -6.61
C PHE A 84 3.68 -3.14 -5.61
N LEU A 85 4.12 -1.88 -5.60
CA LEU A 85 5.15 -1.42 -4.66
C LEU A 85 4.69 -1.56 -3.20
N THR A 86 3.45 -1.17 -2.88
CA THR A 86 2.90 -1.32 -1.53
C THR A 86 2.79 -2.79 -1.13
N THR A 87 2.36 -3.68 -2.02
CA THR A 87 2.33 -5.13 -1.72
C THR A 87 3.72 -5.71 -1.51
N LEU A 88 4.74 -5.24 -2.24
CA LEU A 88 6.13 -5.65 -1.99
C LEU A 88 6.65 -5.24 -0.60
N THR A 89 6.02 -4.28 0.07
CA THR A 89 6.36 -3.92 1.46
C THR A 89 5.84 -4.92 2.48
N LEU A 90 5.09 -5.96 2.09
CA LEU A 90 4.60 -7.01 2.99
C LEU A 90 5.74 -7.54 3.87
N PRO A 91 5.62 -7.44 5.20
CA PRO A 91 6.66 -7.93 6.10
C PRO A 91 6.82 -9.43 5.88
N PRO A 92 8.06 -9.95 5.88
CA PRO A 92 8.32 -11.36 5.70
C PRO A 92 7.58 -12.16 6.79
N SER A 93 6.50 -12.81 6.39
CA SER A 93 5.70 -13.61 7.31
C SER A 93 6.50 -14.84 7.74
N LYS A 94 6.18 -15.37 8.93
CA LYS A 94 6.64 -16.72 9.33
C LYS A 94 6.18 -17.79 8.31
N PHE A 95 5.17 -17.53 7.48
CA PHE A 95 4.77 -18.38 6.35
C PHE A 95 5.84 -18.47 5.25
N GLY A 96 6.62 -17.41 4.99
CA GLY A 96 7.78 -17.50 4.10
C GLY A 96 8.86 -18.45 4.62
N LYS A 97 9.03 -18.56 5.95
CA LYS A 97 9.88 -19.60 6.57
C LYS A 97 9.28 -21.00 6.43
N LEU A 98 7.94 -21.13 6.43
CA LEU A 98 7.25 -22.40 6.20
C LEU A 98 7.45 -22.90 4.77
N PHE A 99 7.24 -22.05 3.75
CA PHE A 99 7.51 -22.40 2.35
C PHE A 99 8.99 -22.67 2.08
N LYS A 100 9.93 -21.91 2.67
CA LYS A 100 11.37 -22.24 2.62
C LYS A 100 11.70 -23.58 3.29
N ARG A 101 10.99 -23.96 4.35
CA ARG A 101 11.16 -25.28 5.01
C ARG A 101 10.60 -26.41 4.16
N ILE A 102 9.47 -26.20 3.48
CA ILE A 102 8.86 -27.19 2.58
C ILE A 102 9.74 -27.38 1.34
N SER A 103 10.22 -26.29 0.72
CA SER A 103 11.12 -26.34 -0.45
C SER A 103 12.49 -26.97 -0.15
N ARG A 104 13.00 -26.89 1.08
CA ARG A 104 14.27 -27.55 1.49
C ARG A 104 14.11 -29.03 1.85
N ARG A 105 12.88 -29.53 1.92
CA ARG A 105 12.55 -30.94 2.22
C ARG A 105 12.08 -31.73 0.99
N SER A 106 11.89 -31.06 -0.15
CA SER A 106 11.78 -31.67 -1.48
C SER A 106 13.15 -31.78 -2.10
#